data_AF-A0A563ADW4-F1
#
_entry.id   AF-A0A563ADW4-F1
#
_cell.length_a   1.000
_cell.length_b   1.000
_cell.length_c   1.000
_cell.angle_alpha   90.00
_cell.angle_beta   90.00
_cell.angle_gamma   90.00
#
_symmetry.space_group_name_H-M   'P 1'
#
loop_
_entity.id
_entity.type
_entity.pdbx_description
1 polymer ?
#
loop_
_entity_poly.entity_id
_entity_poly.type
_entity_poly.pdbx_seq_one_letter_code
_entity_poly.pdbx_strand_id
1 'polypeptide(L)'
;MSVSALNFELRSETEQDAIIDTYESFLNSLGWPIQILVRTREIDMDKYLEDLSERLSNETVPIYQSQIQNYNQFIRSLITNNKILTRHFYIIVPFQLTEKSDFGLVREQLKLRADIIAKSITRLGMRANSLDSLAALDLFYSFYSPVQSKIQPLTEQALTIIHTALVQKGEACD
;
A
#
# COMPACT_ATOMS: atom_id res chain seq x y z
N MET A 1 1.84 9.02 -3.33
CA MET A 1 2.40 7.88 -4.10
C MET A 1 2.94 6.84 -3.13
N SER A 2 2.93 5.55 -3.51
CA SER A 2 3.51 4.45 -2.73
C SER A 2 4.90 4.17 -3.26
N VAL A 3 5.80 3.78 -2.36
CA VAL A 3 7.22 3.53 -2.68
C VAL A 3 7.63 2.17 -2.12
N SER A 4 8.37 1.40 -2.91
CA SER A 4 8.93 0.14 -2.44
C SER A 4 10.13 0.38 -1.53
N ALA A 5 10.34 -0.53 -0.56
CA ALA A 5 11.57 -0.55 0.20
C ALA A 5 12.76 -1.01 -0.65
N LEU A 6 13.96 -0.68 -0.17
CA LEU A 6 15.24 -1.14 -0.69
C LEU A 6 16.02 -1.79 0.46
N ASN A 7 16.60 -2.96 0.22
CA ASN A 7 17.47 -3.64 1.19
C ASN A 7 18.87 -3.02 1.16
N PHE A 8 19.03 -1.85 1.78
CA PHE A 8 20.25 -1.06 1.74
C PHE A 8 21.46 -1.79 2.33
N GLU A 9 21.29 -2.43 3.49
CA GLU A 9 22.37 -3.14 4.21
C GLU A 9 22.94 -4.34 3.45
N LEU A 10 22.21 -4.89 2.48
CA LEU A 10 22.67 -6.03 1.66
C LEU A 10 23.48 -5.60 0.43
N ARG A 11 23.67 -4.30 0.23
CA ARG A 11 24.44 -3.73 -0.89
C ARG A 11 25.92 -3.64 -0.53
N SER A 12 26.81 -3.63 -1.52
CA SER A 12 28.23 -3.36 -1.28
C SER A 12 28.43 -1.92 -0.78
N GLU A 13 29.53 -1.64 -0.08
CA GLU A 13 29.84 -0.28 0.40
C GLU A 13 29.80 0.76 -0.73
N THR A 14 30.38 0.42 -1.89
CA THR A 14 30.35 1.28 -3.09
C THR A 14 28.94 1.54 -3.62
N GLU A 15 28.04 0.56 -3.55
CA GLU A 15 26.64 0.72 -3.93
C GLU A 15 25.91 1.57 -2.88
N GLN A 16 26.17 1.35 -1.60
CA GLN A 16 25.61 2.13 -0.50
C GLN A 16 25.96 3.61 -0.64
N ASP A 17 27.22 3.94 -0.89
CA ASP A 17 27.69 5.32 -1.12
C ASP A 17 27.00 5.95 -2.33
N ALA A 18 26.93 5.23 -3.46
CA ALA A 18 26.24 5.72 -4.66
C ALA A 18 24.74 5.98 -4.42
N ILE A 19 24.08 5.16 -3.60
CA ILE A 19 22.68 5.34 -3.21
C ILE A 19 22.53 6.57 -2.31
N ILE A 20 23.45 6.78 -1.36
CA ILE A 20 23.47 7.98 -0.49
C ILE A 20 23.64 9.24 -1.34
N ASP A 21 24.63 9.29 -2.24
CA ASP A 21 24.88 10.44 -3.13
C ASP A 21 23.68 10.75 -4.03
N THR A 22 23.03 9.71 -4.54
CA THR A 22 21.81 9.84 -5.34
C THR A 22 20.65 10.35 -4.49
N TYR A 23 20.57 9.95 -3.22
CA TYR A 23 19.51 10.37 -2.30
C TYR A 23 19.70 11.84 -1.89
N GLU A 24 20.93 12.25 -1.61
CA GLU A 24 21.29 13.64 -1.39
C GLU A 24 20.92 14.50 -2.61
N SER A 25 21.32 14.07 -3.80
CA SER A 25 20.99 14.75 -5.07
C SER A 25 19.47 14.86 -5.26
N PHE A 26 18.71 13.82 -4.88
CA PHE A 26 17.25 13.87 -4.88
C PHE A 26 16.72 14.94 -3.94
N LEU A 27 17.15 14.96 -2.67
CA LEU A 27 16.71 15.96 -1.69
C LEU A 27 17.03 17.38 -2.14
N ASN A 28 18.23 17.61 -2.66
CA ASN A 28 18.68 18.91 -3.17
C ASN A 28 17.89 19.37 -4.41
N SER A 29 17.31 18.43 -5.17
CA SER A 29 16.47 18.75 -6.33
C SER A 29 15.03 19.16 -6.00
N LEU A 30 14.59 18.95 -4.75
CA LEU A 30 13.22 19.24 -4.34
C LEU A 30 13.02 20.74 -4.09
N GLY A 31 12.33 21.41 -5.02
CA GLY A 31 11.95 22.82 -4.87
C GLY A 31 10.71 23.08 -4.00
N TRP A 32 10.16 22.05 -3.35
CA TRP A 32 8.93 22.13 -2.55
C TRP A 32 8.96 21.12 -1.41
N PRO A 33 8.22 21.37 -0.31
CA PRO A 33 8.13 20.40 0.77
C PRO A 33 7.49 19.12 0.29
N ILE A 34 8.00 17.98 0.75
CA ILE A 34 7.36 16.68 0.63
C ILE A 34 7.22 16.09 2.03
N GLN A 35 6.30 15.14 2.18
CA GLN A 35 6.19 14.38 3.42
C GLN A 35 6.40 12.89 3.13
N ILE A 36 7.29 12.26 3.88
CA ILE A 36 7.49 10.82 3.88
C ILE A 36 6.64 10.23 5.01
N LEU A 37 5.72 9.33 4.66
CA LEU A 37 4.86 8.63 5.61
C LEU A 37 5.21 7.15 5.58
N VAL A 38 5.52 6.59 6.75
CA VAL A 38 5.74 5.15 6.93
C VAL A 38 4.61 4.59 7.78
N ARG A 39 3.91 3.58 7.27
CA ARG A 39 2.82 2.91 7.98
C ARG A 39 3.20 1.46 8.21
N THR A 40 3.14 1.02 9.46
CA THR A 40 3.28 -0.40 9.80
C THR A 40 1.89 -0.98 10.06
N ARG A 41 1.57 -2.11 9.44
CA ARG A 41 0.32 -2.85 9.68
C ARG A 41 0.65 -4.31 9.94
N GLU A 42 -0.16 -4.96 10.77
CA GLU A 42 -0.12 -6.42 10.90
C GLU A 42 -0.60 -7.05 9.59
N ILE A 43 0.08 -8.09 9.12
CA ILE A 43 -0.41 -8.87 7.98
C ILE A 43 -1.66 -9.62 8.41
N ASP A 44 -2.71 -9.50 7.60
CA ASP A 44 -3.86 -10.38 7.67
C ASP A 44 -3.50 -11.73 7.03
N MET A 45 -3.38 -12.75 7.87
CA MET A 45 -3.05 -14.11 7.46
C MET A 45 -4.31 -14.98 7.30
N ASP A 46 -5.49 -14.48 7.68
CA ASP A 46 -6.72 -15.27 7.68
C ASP A 46 -7.11 -15.65 6.26
N LYS A 47 -7.07 -14.67 5.33
CA LYS A 47 -7.31 -14.93 3.90
C LYS A 47 -6.34 -15.96 3.31
N TYR A 48 -5.06 -15.86 3.64
CA TYR A 48 -4.06 -16.82 3.15
C TYR A 48 -4.31 -18.23 3.68
N LEU A 49 -4.69 -18.36 4.96
CA LEU A 49 -5.03 -19.63 5.57
C LEU A 49 -6.34 -20.21 5.02
N GLU A 50 -7.30 -19.35 4.66
CA GLU A 50 -8.55 -19.72 3.99
C GLU A 50 -8.27 -20.27 2.58
N ASP A 51 -7.46 -19.57 1.77
CA ASP A 51 -7.02 -20.05 0.44
C ASP A 51 -6.31 -21.41 0.53
N LEU A 52 -5.47 -21.63 1.56
CA LEU A 52 -4.83 -22.93 1.80
C LEU A 52 -5.83 -24.01 2.21
N SER A 53 -6.88 -23.66 2.95
CA SER A 53 -7.94 -24.59 3.36
C SER A 53 -8.79 -25.00 2.16
N GLU A 54 -9.08 -24.06 1.26
CA GLU A 54 -9.76 -24.35 -0.01
C GLU A 54 -8.92 -25.28 -0.88
N ARG A 55 -7.61 -25.01 -1.05
CA ARG A 55 -6.69 -25.89 -1.78
C ARG A 55 -6.64 -27.30 -1.19
N LEU A 56 -6.65 -27.43 0.14
CA LEU A 56 -6.69 -28.72 0.82
C LEU A 56 -7.97 -29.51 0.46
N SER A 57 -9.12 -28.85 0.41
CA SER A 57 -10.40 -29.49 0.07
C SER A 57 -10.48 -29.98 -1.38
N ASN A 58 -9.77 -29.31 -2.29
CA ASN A 58 -9.73 -29.65 -3.72
C ASN A 58 -8.60 -30.62 -4.08
N GLU A 59 -7.67 -30.89 -3.16
CA GLU A 59 -6.54 -31.78 -3.39
C GLU A 59 -6.99 -33.24 -3.32
N THR A 60 -6.61 -34.03 -4.33
CA THR A 60 -7.02 -35.43 -4.47
C THR A 60 -5.95 -36.39 -3.96
N VAL A 61 -4.69 -35.95 -3.94
CA VAL A 61 -3.54 -36.79 -3.58
C VAL A 61 -3.29 -36.74 -2.07
N PRO A 62 -3.36 -37.89 -1.35
CA PRO A 62 -3.27 -37.91 0.12
C PRO A 62 -1.97 -37.33 0.71
N ILE A 63 -0.83 -37.53 0.02
CA ILE A 63 0.46 -37.00 0.50
C ILE A 63 0.48 -35.46 0.47
N TYR A 64 -0.13 -34.85 -0.54
CA TYR A 64 -0.21 -33.38 -0.64
C TYR A 64 -1.19 -32.80 0.37
N GLN A 65 -2.30 -33.50 0.65
CA GLN A 65 -3.20 -33.13 1.76
C GLN A 65 -2.46 -33.06 3.10
N SER A 66 -1.68 -34.09 3.42
CA SER A 66 -0.89 -34.13 4.65
C SER A 66 0.16 -33.01 4.70
N GLN A 67 0.83 -32.72 3.59
CA GLN A 67 1.79 -31.61 3.52
C GLN A 67 1.13 -30.25 3.72
N ILE A 68 -0.02 -29.99 3.10
CA ILE A 68 -0.77 -28.74 3.24
C ILE A 68 -1.26 -28.58 4.68
N GLN A 69 -1.74 -29.65 5.33
CA GLN A 69 -2.14 -29.62 6.74
C GLN A 69 -0.97 -29.29 7.68
N ASN A 70 0.17 -29.97 7.50
CA ASN A 70 1.37 -29.72 8.29
C ASN A 70 1.86 -28.27 8.12
N TYR A 71 1.88 -27.79 6.89
CA TYR A 71 2.26 -26.41 6.58
C TYR A 71 1.28 -25.40 7.21
N ASN A 72 -0.03 -25.63 7.11
CA ASN A 72 -1.05 -24.80 7.78
C ASN A 72 -0.82 -24.73 9.30
N GLN A 73 -0.56 -25.87 9.95
CA GLN A 73 -0.28 -25.91 11.38
C GLN A 73 1.00 -25.15 11.74
N PHE A 74 2.04 -25.29 10.92
CA PHE A 74 3.30 -24.55 11.08
C PHE A 74 3.10 -23.03 10.94
N ILE A 75 2.38 -22.57 9.90
CA ILE A 75 2.11 -21.14 9.73
C ILE A 75 1.27 -20.61 10.89
N ARG A 76 0.23 -21.35 11.33
CA ARG A 76 -0.60 -20.96 12.48
C ARG A 76 0.24 -20.83 13.77
N SER A 77 1.18 -21.73 14.01
CA SER A 77 2.03 -21.64 15.20
C SER A 77 3.01 -20.45 15.13
N LEU A 78 3.51 -20.13 13.93
CA LEU A 78 4.37 -18.95 13.72
C LEU A 78 3.63 -17.64 13.99
N ILE A 79 2.41 -17.49 13.49
CA ILE A 79 1.63 -16.23 13.61
C ILE A 79 1.03 -16.03 15.00
N THR A 80 0.72 -17.12 15.73
CA THR A 80 0.14 -17.02 17.08
C THR A 80 1.14 -16.41 18.06
N ASN A 81 2.43 -16.72 17.89
CA ASN A 81 3.49 -16.25 18.77
C ASN A 81 4.19 -14.99 18.23
N ASN A 82 4.09 -14.70 16.93
CA ASN A 82 4.77 -13.56 16.31
C ASN A 82 3.79 -12.73 15.49
N LYS A 83 3.65 -11.46 15.87
CA LYS A 83 2.96 -10.46 15.05
C LYS A 83 3.80 -10.16 13.82
N ILE A 84 3.37 -10.65 12.65
CA ILE A 84 4.03 -10.33 11.39
C ILE A 84 3.58 -8.93 10.96
N LEU A 85 4.56 -8.03 10.81
CA LEU A 85 4.33 -6.62 10.47
C LEU A 85 4.85 -6.32 9.07
N THR A 86 4.03 -5.65 8.26
CA THR A 86 4.43 -5.09 6.96
C THR A 86 4.52 -3.58 7.07
N ARG A 87 5.57 -3.00 6.46
CA ARG A 87 5.76 -1.56 6.33
C ARG A 87 5.40 -1.10 4.92
N HIS A 88 4.54 -0.10 4.84
CA HIS A 88 4.20 0.61 3.62
C HIS A 88 4.80 2.01 3.67
N PHE A 89 5.44 2.42 2.59
CA PHE A 89 6.10 3.72 2.46
C PHE A 89 5.33 4.56 1.46
N TYR A 90 5.09 5.82 1.82
CA TYR A 90 4.37 6.77 1.00
C TYR A 90 5.13 8.09 0.94
N ILE A 91 5.10 8.72 -0.23
CA ILE A 91 5.50 10.11 -0.41
C ILE A 91 4.26 10.92 -0.73
N ILE A 92 4.02 11.95 0.07
CA ILE A 92 2.91 12.90 -0.06
C ILE A 92 3.48 14.18 -0.66
N VAL A 93 2.87 14.61 -1.77
CA VAL A 93 3.20 15.87 -2.43
C VAL A 93 2.14 16.89 -2.06
N PRO A 94 2.42 17.81 -1.13
CA PRO A 94 1.45 18.80 -0.70
C PRO A 94 1.16 19.80 -1.82
N PHE A 95 -0.08 20.26 -1.84
CA PHE A 95 -0.50 21.38 -2.67
C PHE A 95 -1.40 22.30 -1.85
N GLN A 96 -1.16 23.61 -1.93
CA GLN A 96 -2.00 24.62 -1.30
C GLN A 96 -2.85 25.29 -2.37
N LEU A 97 -4.16 25.14 -2.25
CA LEU A 97 -5.12 25.82 -3.11
C LEU A 97 -5.19 27.30 -2.73
N THR A 98 -5.12 28.17 -3.73
CA THR A 98 -5.48 29.59 -3.60
C THR A 98 -6.83 29.83 -4.28
N GLU A 99 -7.57 30.86 -3.87
CA GLU A 99 -8.95 31.13 -4.34
C GLU A 99 -9.08 31.24 -5.88
N LYS A 100 -7.99 31.49 -6.60
CA LYS A 100 -7.94 31.62 -8.07
C LYS A 100 -7.30 30.42 -8.79
N SER A 101 -7.17 29.27 -8.12
CA SER A 101 -6.48 28.11 -8.69
C SER A 101 -7.35 27.39 -9.72
N ASP A 102 -6.91 27.36 -10.97
CA ASP A 102 -7.50 26.50 -11.99
C ASP A 102 -7.17 25.02 -11.68
N PHE A 103 -8.19 24.19 -11.49
CA PHE A 103 -8.02 22.79 -11.13
C PHE A 103 -7.19 21.99 -12.15
N GLY A 104 -7.34 22.28 -13.45
CA GLY A 104 -6.55 21.64 -14.50
C GLY A 104 -5.07 21.98 -14.36
N LEU A 105 -4.75 23.25 -14.11
CA LEU A 105 -3.39 23.70 -13.87
C LEU A 105 -2.79 23.06 -12.60
N VAL A 106 -3.55 23.00 -11.51
CA VAL A 106 -3.13 22.34 -10.26
C VAL A 106 -2.79 20.87 -10.51
N ARG A 107 -3.67 20.17 -11.24
CA ARG A 107 -3.48 18.75 -11.57
C ARG A 107 -2.21 18.52 -12.37
N GLU A 108 -1.97 19.32 -13.42
CA GLU A 108 -0.76 19.20 -14.22
C GLU A 108 0.49 19.50 -13.39
N GLN A 109 0.45 20.53 -12.54
CA GLN A 109 1.58 20.84 -11.65
C GLN A 109 1.88 19.69 -10.67
N LEU A 110 0.85 19.11 -10.06
CA LEU A 110 0.99 17.96 -9.16
C LEU A 110 1.55 16.75 -9.89
N LYS A 111 1.10 16.49 -11.12
CA LYS A 111 1.60 15.40 -11.96
C LYS A 111 3.08 15.57 -12.28
N LEU A 112 3.50 16.77 -12.67
CA LEU A 112 4.92 17.07 -12.92
C LEU A 112 5.77 16.86 -11.68
N ARG A 113 5.33 17.35 -10.52
CA ARG A 113 6.02 17.12 -9.24
C ARG A 113 6.11 15.64 -8.89
N ALA A 114 5.01 14.91 -9.08
CA ALA A 114 4.97 13.48 -8.83
C ALA A 114 5.91 12.69 -9.75
N ASP A 115 5.99 13.05 -11.04
CA ASP A 115 6.89 12.43 -12.01
C ASP A 115 8.36 12.66 -11.68
N ILE A 116 8.73 13.87 -11.24
CA ILE A 116 10.10 14.20 -10.82
C ILE A 116 10.51 13.32 -9.63
N ILE A 117 9.63 13.20 -8.64
CA ILE A 117 9.87 12.35 -7.48
C ILE A 117 9.95 10.89 -7.91
N ALA A 118 9.00 10.39 -8.70
CA ALA A 118 8.96 9.01 -9.15
C ALA A 118 10.24 8.63 -9.92
N LYS A 119 10.70 9.48 -10.84
CA LYS A 119 11.97 9.26 -11.57
C LYS A 119 13.16 9.21 -10.63
N SER A 120 13.19 10.06 -9.61
CA SER A 120 14.30 10.11 -8.64
C SER A 120 14.31 8.88 -7.73
N ILE A 121 13.15 8.43 -7.27
CA ILE A 121 12.99 7.18 -6.52
C ILE A 121 13.39 5.97 -7.36
N THR A 122 13.06 5.96 -8.66
CA THR A 122 13.52 4.92 -9.59
C THR A 122 15.04 4.90 -9.75
N ARG A 123 15.71 6.06 -9.79
CA ARG A 123 17.18 6.12 -9.81
C ARG A 123 17.82 5.53 -8.55
N LEU A 124 17.14 5.63 -7.41
CA LEU A 124 17.56 4.99 -6.15
C LEU A 124 17.31 3.47 -6.12
N GLY A 125 16.80 2.87 -7.19
CA GLY A 125 16.48 1.45 -7.25
C GLY A 125 15.17 1.09 -6.54
N MET A 126 14.35 2.08 -6.17
CA MET A 126 13.03 1.89 -5.60
C MET A 126 11.94 2.08 -6.67
N ARG A 127 10.78 1.45 -6.52
CA ARG A 127 9.63 1.66 -7.39
C ARG A 127 8.67 2.66 -6.76
N ALA A 128 8.17 3.62 -7.54
CA ALA A 128 7.16 4.58 -7.12
C ALA A 128 5.91 4.46 -8.00
N ASN A 129 4.75 4.33 -7.37
CA ASN A 129 3.45 4.25 -8.05
C ASN A 129 2.50 5.31 -7.50
N SER A 130 1.75 5.99 -8.38
CA SER A 130 0.66 6.86 -7.92
C SER A 130 -0.40 6.01 -7.21
N LEU A 131 -1.00 6.56 -6.15
CA LEU A 131 -2.18 5.92 -5.55
C LEU A 131 -3.38 6.30 -6.39
N ASP A 132 -4.23 5.31 -6.67
CA ASP A 132 -5.59 5.56 -7.13
C ASP A 132 -6.46 6.06 -5.96
N SER A 133 -7.70 6.46 -6.27
CA SER A 133 -8.64 6.97 -5.27
C SER A 133 -8.96 5.96 -4.19
N LEU A 134 -9.01 4.66 -4.52
CA LEU A 134 -9.34 3.60 -3.57
C LEU A 134 -8.19 3.38 -2.58
N ALA A 135 -6.97 3.27 -3.06
CA ALA A 135 -5.77 3.12 -2.25
C ALA A 135 -5.55 4.36 -1.36
N ALA A 136 -5.85 5.55 -1.88
CA ALA A 136 -5.82 6.77 -1.07
C ALA A 136 -6.90 6.74 0.02
N LEU A 137 -8.12 6.30 -0.31
CA LEU A 137 -9.20 6.14 0.66
C LEU A 137 -8.85 5.08 1.73
N ASP A 138 -8.32 3.92 1.35
CA ASP A 138 -7.85 2.90 2.30
C ASP A 138 -6.77 3.46 3.24
N LEU A 139 -5.84 4.25 2.70
CA LEU A 139 -4.82 4.90 3.51
C LEU A 139 -5.47 5.78 4.59
N PHE A 140 -6.40 6.66 4.20
CA PHE A 140 -7.13 7.50 5.16
C PHE A 140 -7.97 6.69 6.14
N TYR A 141 -8.71 5.69 5.66
CA TYR A 141 -9.57 4.85 6.47
C TYR A 141 -8.77 4.08 7.53
N SER A 142 -7.62 3.53 7.16
CA SER A 142 -6.71 2.87 8.10
C SER A 142 -6.10 3.81 9.14
N PHE A 143 -6.07 5.11 8.84
CA PHE A 143 -5.50 6.12 9.71
C PHE A 143 -6.54 6.56 10.75
N TYR A 144 -7.75 6.86 10.30
CA TYR A 144 -8.84 7.33 11.17
C TYR A 144 -9.58 6.20 11.91
N SER A 145 -9.62 5.00 11.33
CA SER A 145 -10.38 3.85 11.86
C SER A 145 -9.56 2.55 11.86
N PRO A 146 -8.42 2.48 12.59
CA PRO A 146 -7.46 1.38 12.50
C PRO A 146 -8.00 0.01 12.91
N VAL A 147 -9.01 -0.06 13.79
CA VAL A 147 -9.63 -1.32 14.21
C VAL A 147 -10.62 -1.79 13.14
N GLN A 148 -11.48 -0.90 12.66
CA GLN A 148 -12.49 -1.24 11.66
C GLN A 148 -11.86 -1.56 10.30
N SER A 149 -10.78 -0.88 9.92
CA SER A 149 -10.09 -1.15 8.65
C SER A 149 -9.52 -2.56 8.54
N LYS A 150 -9.28 -3.23 9.67
CA LYS A 150 -8.88 -4.65 9.68
C LYS A 150 -10.06 -5.58 9.46
N ILE A 151 -11.20 -5.27 10.08
CA ILE A 151 -12.40 -6.13 10.08
C ILE A 151 -13.19 -5.96 8.77
N GLN A 152 -13.18 -4.76 8.21
CA GLN A 152 -13.93 -4.39 7.02
C GLN A 152 -13.02 -3.64 6.03
N PRO A 153 -12.18 -4.36 5.26
CA PRO A 153 -11.31 -3.73 4.28
C PRO A 153 -12.14 -3.06 3.17
N LEU A 154 -11.69 -1.89 2.72
CA LEU A 154 -12.31 -1.18 1.60
C LEU A 154 -11.85 -1.79 0.28
N THR A 155 -12.64 -2.73 -0.22
CA THR A 155 -12.47 -3.33 -1.55
C THR A 155 -13.38 -2.65 -2.58
N GLU A 156 -13.05 -2.76 -3.87
CA GLU A 156 -13.93 -2.27 -4.96
C GLU A 156 -15.34 -2.87 -4.87
N GLN A 157 -15.42 -4.14 -4.46
CA GLN A 157 -16.68 -4.85 -4.26
C GLN A 157 -17.49 -4.23 -3.11
N ALA A 158 -16.85 -3.93 -1.97
CA ALA A 158 -17.51 -3.28 -0.84
C ALA A 158 -18.04 -1.88 -1.22
N LEU A 159 -17.27 -1.11 -1.98
CA LEU A 159 -17.72 0.21 -2.46
C LEU A 159 -18.87 0.12 -3.46
N THR A 160 -18.85 -0.87 -4.35
CA THR A 160 -19.95 -1.12 -5.30
C THR A 160 -21.24 -1.45 -4.55
N ILE A 161 -21.17 -2.30 -3.53
CA ILE A 161 -22.33 -2.66 -2.69
C ILE A 161 -22.89 -1.42 -1.96
N ILE A 162 -22.01 -0.58 -1.39
CA ILE A 162 -22.42 0.66 -0.71
C ILE A 162 -23.06 1.63 -1.71
N HIS A 163 -22.46 1.82 -2.89
CA HIS A 163 -23.01 2.67 -3.93
C HIS A 163 -24.40 2.18 -4.37
N THR A 164 -24.56 0.90 -4.67
CA THR A 164 -25.86 0.31 -5.03
C THR A 164 -26.89 0.48 -3.91
N ALA A 165 -26.50 0.25 -2.65
CA ALA A 165 -27.39 0.43 -1.50
C ALA A 165 -27.81 1.89 -1.28
N LEU A 166 -26.91 2.86 -1.51
CA LEU A 166 -27.22 4.28 -1.41
C LEU A 166 -28.10 4.77 -2.57
N VAL A 167 -27.89 4.27 -3.79
CA VAL A 167 -28.74 4.58 -4.96
C VAL A 167 -30.16 4.04 -4.75
N GLN A 168 -30.31 2.79 -4.31
CA GLN A 168 -31.62 2.20 -4.01
C GLN A 168 -32.36 2.94 -2.88
N LYS A 169 -31.63 3.47 -1.89
CA LYS A 169 -32.22 4.25 -0.80
C LYS A 169 -32.61 5.68 -1.23
N GLY A 170 -31.89 6.25 -2.20
CA GLY A 170 -32.25 7.52 -2.85
C GLY A 170 -33.50 7.38 -3.71
N GLU A 171 -33.59 6.33 -4.53
CA GLU A 171 -34.78 6.04 -5.37
C GLU A 171 -36.03 5.69 -4.55
N ALA A 172 -35.88 5.26 -3.29
CA ALA A 172 -37.00 4.99 -2.37
C ALA A 172 -37.46 6.22 -1.58
N CYS A 173 -36.75 7.36 -1.67
CA CYS A 173 -37.08 8.62 -1.01
C CYS A 173 -37.63 9.69 -1.96
N ASP A 174 -37.75 9.39 -3.26
CA ASP A 174 -38.48 10.16 -4.28
C ASP A 174 -39.84 9.50 -4.58
#